data_AF-A0AAE0NXD2-F1
#
_entry.id   AF-A0AAE0NXD2-F1
#
_cell.length_a   1.000
_cell.length_b   1.000
_cell.length_c   1.000
_cell.angle_alpha   90.00
_cell.angle_beta   90.00
_cell.angle_gamma   90.00
#
_symmetry.space_group_name_H-M   'P 1'
#
loop_
_entity.id
_entity.type
_entity.pdbx_description
1 polymer ?
#
loop_
_entity_poly.entity_id
_entity_poly.type
_entity_poly.pdbx_seq_one_letter_code
_entity_poly.pdbx_strand_id
1 'polypeptide(L)'
;MFKRSFRSRDAAPPAMDSQHRVDKAARLMRKGSVRDPQKAAKLQRSLTGEDASRMQQQARPSDKSIAPSPIITLTVGRDARLFAAHEDVLCQAPFFEKILRGNYLDAQGKRIALPDEDPEVFSAILEYLYKGDYYPRLLHNKHRNSWELEDSLPRRATPLNSPTINDSPKIGGGRAGHSPQTPSAVEATVYLSSIGQHLLRDTVIYCAAERYGLEELKRLALRKQGLQSGIDVGTILRSAQYCYAHTPDSDSRLRAHYLALIIRCRKTFKRSGTMQAEMEKCGSDAYGEGSGKLFFDLFVAMCNHLDDVIDASNARTPKTI
;
A
#
# COMPACT_ATOMS: atom_id res chain seq x y z
N MET A 1 -54.81 -17.97 43.52
CA MET A 1 -55.64 -19.19 43.35
C MET A 1 -54.81 -20.12 42.46
N PHE A 2 -54.40 -21.34 42.85
CA PHE A 2 -55.20 -22.55 43.15
C PHE A 2 -56.13 -22.91 41.97
N LYS A 3 -56.09 -24.09 41.33
CA LYS A 3 -55.47 -25.43 41.59
C LYS A 3 -55.03 -26.07 40.23
N ARG A 4 -53.93 -26.85 40.11
CA ARG A 4 -53.77 -28.34 40.26
C ARG A 4 -54.67 -29.19 39.33
N SER A 5 -54.29 -30.37 38.81
CA SER A 5 -53.04 -31.23 38.81
C SER A 5 -53.26 -32.37 37.77
N PHE A 6 -52.27 -33.06 37.16
CA PHE A 6 -51.45 -34.22 37.59
C PHE A 6 -50.44 -34.59 36.46
N ARG A 7 -49.22 -35.12 36.68
CA ARG A 7 -48.70 -36.49 37.02
C ARG A 7 -49.01 -37.59 35.97
N SER A 8 -48.11 -38.53 35.64
CA SER A 8 -46.97 -39.17 36.35
C SER A 8 -45.62 -39.03 35.56
N ARG A 9 -44.38 -39.01 36.09
CA ARG A 9 -43.61 -39.87 37.06
C ARG A 9 -43.44 -41.32 36.57
N ASP A 10 -42.27 -41.99 36.63
CA ASP A 10 -40.92 -41.71 37.20
C ASP A 10 -39.80 -42.00 36.15
N ALA A 11 -38.47 -42.07 36.37
CA ALA A 11 -37.60 -42.23 37.55
C ALA A 11 -36.16 -41.64 37.37
N ALA A 12 -35.30 -41.77 38.39
CA ALA A 12 -33.87 -41.38 38.45
C ALA A 12 -33.19 -42.13 39.64
N PRO A 13 -32.08 -41.64 40.24
CA PRO A 13 -30.65 -41.53 39.85
C PRO A 13 -29.84 -42.65 40.59
N PRO A 14 -28.56 -42.57 41.09
CA PRO A 14 -27.48 -41.55 41.15
C PRO A 14 -26.17 -42.06 40.44
N ALA A 15 -24.90 -41.70 40.70
CA ALA A 15 -24.23 -41.00 41.81
C ALA A 15 -22.89 -40.30 41.43
N MET A 16 -22.00 -40.14 42.43
CA MET A 16 -20.70 -39.42 42.44
C MET A 16 -19.53 -40.45 42.65
N ASP A 17 -18.24 -40.14 42.79
CA ASP A 17 -17.53 -38.85 42.94
C ASP A 17 -16.03 -38.85 42.49
N SER A 18 -15.47 -37.63 42.51
CA SER A 18 -14.11 -37.06 42.44
C SER A 18 -12.77 -37.81 42.72
N GLN A 19 -11.67 -37.07 42.40
CA GLN A 19 -10.32 -37.02 43.02
C GLN A 19 -9.07 -37.80 42.49
N HIS A 20 -8.21 -37.07 41.74
CA HIS A 20 -6.88 -36.57 42.21
C HIS A 20 -5.68 -37.51 42.49
N ARG A 21 -4.65 -37.56 41.59
CA ARG A 21 -3.19 -37.50 41.93
C ARG A 21 -2.21 -37.38 40.72
N VAL A 22 -0.90 -37.44 40.97
CA VAL A 22 0.22 -36.86 40.18
C VAL A 22 1.44 -37.82 39.97
N ASP A 23 2.50 -37.30 39.33
CA ASP A 23 3.87 -37.84 39.11
C ASP A 23 4.10 -38.87 37.98
N LYS A 24 5.22 -39.00 37.24
CA LYS A 24 6.55 -38.33 37.05
C LYS A 24 7.77 -39.28 37.21
N ALA A 25 8.09 -40.03 36.14
CA ALA A 25 9.44 -40.54 35.76
C ALA A 25 9.34 -41.15 34.34
N ALA A 26 10.29 -41.16 33.40
CA ALA A 26 11.74 -40.90 33.32
C ALA A 26 12.70 -42.08 33.62
N ARG A 27 13.11 -42.85 32.58
CA ARG A 27 14.52 -43.28 32.37
C ARG A 27 14.81 -43.95 31.00
N LEU A 28 16.09 -43.87 30.60
CA LEU A 28 16.71 -44.59 29.47
C LEU A 28 16.97 -46.08 29.78
N MET A 29 17.12 -46.90 28.74
CA MET A 29 18.20 -47.91 28.66
C MET A 29 18.67 -48.16 27.21
N ARG A 30 19.88 -48.69 27.02
CA ARG A 30 20.57 -48.84 25.70
C ARG A 30 21.41 -50.12 25.57
N LYS A 31 20.99 -51.09 24.75
CA LYS A 31 21.77 -52.18 24.08
C LYS A 31 20.76 -53.07 23.30
N GLY A 32 21.10 -53.79 22.22
CA GLY A 32 22.34 -53.82 21.41
C GLY A 32 22.56 -55.19 20.73
N SER A 33 22.95 -55.23 19.45
CA SER A 33 23.06 -56.43 18.58
C SER A 33 21.71 -57.08 18.20
N VAL A 34 21.53 -57.88 17.14
CA VAL A 34 22.45 -58.55 16.18
C VAL A 34 22.14 -58.12 14.72
N ARG A 35 22.86 -58.65 13.72
CA ARG A 35 22.96 -58.20 12.31
C ARG A 35 22.80 -59.39 11.34
N ASP A 36 21.99 -59.26 10.28
CA ASP A 36 21.81 -60.26 9.21
C ASP A 36 21.47 -59.59 7.84
N PRO A 37 21.60 -60.25 6.66
CA PRO A 37 22.48 -59.69 5.63
C PRO A 37 21.84 -59.57 4.21
N GLN A 38 20.56 -59.21 4.09
CA GLN A 38 19.86 -59.16 2.78
C GLN A 38 19.82 -57.80 2.05
N LYS A 39 20.60 -56.79 2.49
CA LYS A 39 20.67 -55.47 1.83
C LYS A 39 22.03 -55.12 1.18
N ALA A 40 22.91 -56.10 0.99
CA ALA A 40 24.21 -55.91 0.34
C ALA A 40 24.15 -55.89 -1.22
N ALA A 41 23.08 -56.39 -1.83
CA ALA A 41 23.01 -56.68 -3.28
C ALA A 41 22.69 -55.48 -4.20
N LYS A 42 22.77 -54.23 -3.73
CA LYS A 42 22.43 -53.02 -4.52
C LYS A 42 23.57 -52.01 -4.71
N LEU A 43 24.80 -52.39 -4.36
CA LEU A 43 25.97 -51.48 -4.30
C LEU A 43 27.19 -51.93 -5.11
N GLN A 44 27.04 -52.90 -6.03
CA GLN A 44 28.14 -53.44 -6.86
C GLN A 44 27.89 -53.43 -8.39
N ARG A 45 26.85 -52.72 -8.88
CA ARG A 45 26.63 -52.49 -10.33
C ARG A 45 26.92 -51.03 -10.74
N SER A 46 28.13 -50.56 -10.45
CA SER A 46 28.59 -49.20 -10.81
C SER A 46 30.11 -49.16 -11.05
N LEU A 47 30.67 -50.14 -11.76
CA LEU A 47 32.10 -50.20 -12.14
C LEU A 47 32.32 -50.73 -13.57
N THR A 48 31.54 -50.23 -14.52
CA THR A 48 31.85 -50.19 -15.96
C THR A 48 31.22 -48.90 -16.50
N GLY A 49 32.01 -48.00 -17.08
CA GLY A 49 31.52 -46.71 -17.54
C GLY A 49 31.41 -46.63 -19.05
N GLU A 50 30.29 -46.08 -19.55
CA GLU A 50 30.09 -45.56 -20.91
C GLU A 50 28.71 -44.88 -20.96
N ASP A 51 28.64 -43.54 -20.90
CA ASP A 51 27.50 -42.71 -21.35
C ASP A 51 27.79 -41.20 -21.18
N ALA A 52 28.62 -40.64 -22.07
CA ALA A 52 29.11 -39.26 -21.98
C ALA A 52 28.16 -38.22 -22.64
N SER A 53 26.85 -38.24 -22.35
CA SER A 53 25.88 -37.42 -23.11
C SER A 53 24.57 -37.01 -22.38
N ARG A 54 24.58 -36.76 -21.05
CA ARG A 54 23.35 -36.33 -20.33
C ARG A 54 23.52 -35.38 -19.14
N MET A 55 24.22 -34.25 -19.33
CA MET A 55 24.26 -33.15 -18.35
C MET A 55 23.97 -31.78 -18.98
N GLN A 56 22.69 -31.43 -19.08
CA GLN A 56 22.26 -30.04 -19.18
C GLN A 56 20.90 -29.86 -18.47
N GLN A 57 20.67 -28.67 -17.90
CA GLN A 57 19.42 -28.26 -17.25
C GLN A 57 18.97 -29.06 -16.01
N GLN A 58 19.76 -28.98 -14.94
CA GLN A 58 19.17 -28.73 -13.61
C GLN A 58 19.67 -27.38 -13.10
N ALA A 59 18.77 -26.39 -13.05
CA ALA A 59 19.09 -25.08 -12.50
C ALA A 59 19.26 -25.20 -10.97
N ARG A 60 20.38 -24.71 -10.44
CA ARG A 60 20.56 -24.57 -8.99
C ARG A 60 19.65 -23.44 -8.49
N PRO A 61 19.08 -23.54 -7.27
CA PRO A 61 18.52 -22.37 -6.60
C PRO A 61 19.62 -21.33 -6.43
N SER A 62 19.26 -20.05 -6.52
CA SER A 62 20.22 -18.95 -6.53
C SER A 62 20.94 -18.79 -5.18
N ASP A 63 22.25 -19.04 -5.17
CA ASP A 63 23.14 -18.51 -4.14
C ASP A 63 23.01 -16.98 -4.13
N LYS A 64 22.57 -16.42 -3.00
CA LYS A 64 22.54 -14.97 -2.80
C LYS A 64 23.98 -14.50 -2.65
N SER A 65 24.49 -13.77 -3.65
CA SER A 65 25.82 -13.18 -3.60
C SER A 65 25.96 -12.27 -2.38
N ILE A 66 26.99 -12.50 -1.57
CA ILE A 66 27.24 -11.74 -0.33
C ILE A 66 27.78 -10.32 -0.62
N ALA A 67 28.21 -10.05 -1.85
CA ALA A 67 28.52 -8.71 -2.31
C ALA A 67 27.24 -7.84 -2.41
N PRO A 68 27.30 -6.54 -2.06
CA PRO A 68 26.19 -5.63 -2.28
C PRO A 68 25.87 -5.53 -3.78
N SER A 69 24.57 -5.45 -4.08
CA SER A 69 24.05 -5.26 -5.42
C SER A 69 24.56 -3.95 -6.06
N PRO A 70 24.82 -3.92 -7.38
CA PRO A 70 25.33 -2.72 -8.04
C PRO A 70 24.42 -1.50 -7.84
N ILE A 71 25.02 -0.33 -7.64
CA ILE A 71 24.29 0.93 -7.52
C ILE A 71 24.03 1.50 -8.91
N ILE A 72 22.75 1.69 -9.22
CA ILE A 72 22.24 2.31 -10.43
C ILE A 72 22.04 3.81 -10.14
N THR A 73 22.46 4.67 -11.07
CA THR A 73 22.19 6.12 -10.98
C THR A 73 20.98 6.46 -11.85
N LEU A 74 19.99 7.16 -11.28
CA LEU A 74 18.83 7.65 -12.03
C LEU A 74 18.83 9.17 -12.08
N THR A 75 18.53 9.75 -13.24
CA THR A 75 18.20 11.18 -13.40
C THR A 75 16.68 11.32 -13.55
N VAL A 76 16.04 11.98 -12.59
CA VAL A 76 14.58 12.05 -12.47
C VAL A 76 14.09 13.49 -12.61
N GLY A 77 12.99 13.69 -13.33
CA GLY A 77 12.34 14.98 -13.48
C GLY A 77 13.09 15.98 -14.37
N ARG A 78 12.46 17.14 -14.56
CA ARG A 78 13.00 18.27 -15.35
C ARG A 78 14.17 18.99 -14.67
N ASP A 79 14.32 18.84 -13.36
CA ASP A 79 15.50 19.27 -12.59
C ASP A 79 16.65 18.25 -12.67
N ALA A 80 16.46 17.12 -13.37
CA ALA A 80 17.42 16.03 -13.55
C ALA A 80 18.00 15.50 -12.22
N ARG A 81 17.18 15.48 -11.16
CA ARG A 81 17.60 15.15 -9.80
C ARG A 81 18.19 13.74 -9.75
N LEU A 82 19.38 13.63 -9.16
CA LEU A 82 20.11 12.38 -9.07
C LEU A 82 19.62 11.53 -7.90
N PHE A 83 19.22 10.30 -8.20
CA PHE A 83 18.95 9.23 -7.24
C PHE A 83 19.97 8.11 -7.42
N ALA A 84 20.33 7.45 -6.30
CA ALA A 84 21.14 6.25 -6.29
C ALA A 84 20.35 5.12 -5.64
N ALA A 85 20.22 3.99 -6.32
CA ALA A 85 19.42 2.85 -5.86
C ALA A 85 20.10 1.52 -6.22
N HIS A 86 19.89 0.48 -5.41
CA HIS A 86 20.45 -0.84 -5.70
C HIS A 86 19.69 -1.54 -6.83
N GLU A 87 20.42 -2.28 -7.68
CA GLU A 87 19.88 -3.00 -8.83
C GLU A 87 18.80 -4.03 -8.45
N ASP A 88 18.99 -4.77 -7.35
CA ASP A 88 18.01 -5.74 -6.85
C ASP A 88 16.74 -5.07 -6.29
N VAL A 89 16.90 -3.93 -5.61
CA VAL A 89 15.77 -3.12 -5.09
C VAL A 89 14.94 -2.57 -6.24
N LEU A 90 15.56 -2.09 -7.32
CA LEU A 90 14.86 -1.63 -8.52
C LEU A 90 14.16 -2.79 -9.26
N CYS A 91 14.80 -3.96 -9.37
CA CYS A 91 14.23 -5.14 -10.02
C CYS A 91 12.95 -5.68 -9.36
N GLN A 92 12.57 -5.23 -8.16
CA GLN A 92 11.24 -5.50 -7.58
C GLN A 92 10.10 -4.83 -8.37
N ALA A 93 10.38 -3.81 -9.18
CA ALA A 93 9.42 -3.19 -10.10
C ALA A 93 9.56 -3.80 -11.51
N PRO A 94 8.51 -4.43 -12.08
CA PRO A 94 8.53 -5.01 -13.43
C PRO A 94 8.93 -4.05 -14.56
N PHE A 95 8.83 -2.73 -14.34
CA PHE A 95 9.36 -1.71 -15.26
C PHE A 95 10.89 -1.68 -15.28
N PHE A 96 11.54 -1.51 -14.12
CA PHE A 96 13.00 -1.45 -14.04
C PHE A 96 13.64 -2.80 -14.34
N GLU A 97 13.01 -3.92 -13.97
CA GLU A 97 13.50 -5.25 -14.32
C GLU A 97 13.66 -5.41 -15.84
N LYS A 98 12.69 -4.95 -16.65
CA LYS A 98 12.77 -5.00 -18.12
C LYS A 98 13.93 -4.15 -18.66
N ILE A 99 14.10 -2.93 -18.13
CA ILE A 99 15.17 -2.01 -18.53
C ILE A 99 16.55 -2.58 -18.17
N LEU A 100 16.74 -3.05 -16.94
CA LEU A 100 18.01 -3.56 -16.44
C LEU A 100 18.42 -4.88 -17.12
N ARG A 101 17.45 -5.73 -17.50
CA ARG A 101 17.70 -6.91 -18.34
C ARG A 101 18.04 -6.54 -19.80
N GLY A 102 17.45 -5.46 -20.34
CA GLY A 102 17.71 -4.99 -21.71
C GLY A 102 19.05 -4.27 -21.87
N ASN A 103 19.42 -3.41 -20.91
CA ASN A 103 20.62 -2.56 -20.97
C ASN A 103 21.94 -3.30 -20.70
N TYR A 104 21.94 -4.64 -20.63
CA TYR A 104 23.14 -5.45 -20.34
C TYR A 104 24.23 -5.44 -21.45
N LEU A 105 24.00 -4.69 -22.54
CA LEU A 105 24.89 -4.60 -23.70
C LEU A 105 25.67 -3.27 -23.81
N ASP A 106 25.29 -2.22 -23.07
CA ASP A 106 25.95 -0.92 -23.17
C ASP A 106 26.98 -0.71 -22.04
N ALA A 107 28.23 -0.50 -22.42
CA ALA A 107 29.36 -0.41 -21.49
C ALA A 107 29.46 0.94 -20.76
N GLN A 108 28.67 1.95 -21.16
CA GLN A 108 28.77 3.33 -20.65
C GLN A 108 28.08 3.58 -19.29
N GLY A 109 28.00 2.55 -18.44
CA GLY A 109 27.51 2.63 -17.06
C GLY A 109 25.99 2.58 -16.92
N LYS A 110 25.50 1.91 -15.86
CA LYS A 110 24.07 1.72 -15.62
C LYS A 110 23.40 3.03 -15.15
N ARG A 111 22.95 3.83 -16.11
CA ARG A 111 22.17 5.06 -15.92
C ARG A 111 20.76 4.90 -16.48
N ILE A 112 19.76 5.45 -15.77
CA ILE A 112 18.35 5.46 -16.20
C ILE A 112 17.83 6.90 -16.15
N ALA A 113 17.17 7.36 -17.20
CA ALA A 113 16.54 8.67 -17.25
C ALA A 113 15.01 8.55 -17.13
N LEU A 114 14.39 9.39 -16.30
CA LEU A 114 12.95 9.46 -16.04
C LEU A 114 12.51 10.94 -16.10
N PRO A 115 12.53 11.59 -17.28
CA PRO A 115 12.31 13.03 -17.40
C PRO A 115 10.88 13.47 -17.07
N ASP A 116 9.90 12.58 -17.25
CA ASP A 116 8.46 12.84 -17.08
C ASP A 116 7.92 12.53 -15.68
N GLU A 117 8.78 12.06 -14.76
CA GLU A 117 8.42 11.74 -13.37
C GLU A 117 8.87 12.86 -12.42
N ASP A 118 7.95 13.40 -11.61
CA ASP A 118 8.29 14.38 -10.58
C ASP A 118 9.11 13.70 -9.44
N PRO A 119 10.26 14.25 -9.01
CA PRO A 119 11.17 13.58 -8.06
C PRO A 119 10.55 13.20 -6.71
N GLU A 120 9.60 13.98 -6.23
CA GLU A 120 8.85 13.76 -4.99
C GLU A 120 7.95 12.52 -5.07
N VAL A 121 7.47 12.18 -6.27
CA VAL A 121 6.72 10.95 -6.55
C VAL A 121 7.69 9.78 -6.59
N PHE A 122 8.77 9.88 -7.38
CA PHE A 122 9.77 8.82 -7.47
C PHE A 122 10.41 8.50 -6.11
N SER A 123 10.65 9.51 -5.26
CA SER A 123 11.15 9.31 -3.89
C SER A 123 10.19 8.45 -3.05
N ALA A 124 8.89 8.55 -3.25
CA ALA A 124 7.91 7.70 -2.57
C ALA A 124 7.87 6.27 -3.15
N ILE A 125 8.04 6.12 -4.47
CA ILE A 125 8.22 4.80 -5.10
C ILE A 125 9.46 4.10 -4.53
N LEU A 126 10.60 4.80 -4.52
CA LEU A 126 11.86 4.24 -4.05
C LEU A 126 11.83 3.92 -2.55
N GLU A 127 11.21 4.78 -1.72
CA GLU A 127 11.00 4.48 -0.31
C GLU A 127 10.16 3.20 -0.11
N TYR A 128 9.08 3.04 -0.88
CA TYR A 128 8.28 1.83 -0.88
C TYR A 128 9.11 0.59 -1.30
N LEU A 129 9.95 0.67 -2.33
CA LEU A 129 10.82 -0.45 -2.74
C LEU A 129 11.82 -0.86 -1.65
N TYR A 130 12.27 0.07 -0.79
CA TYR A 130 13.15 -0.24 0.34
C TYR A 130 12.42 -0.69 1.62
N LYS A 131 11.17 -0.27 1.85
CA LYS A 131 10.50 -0.39 3.17
C LYS A 131 9.13 -1.10 3.15
N GLY A 132 8.54 -1.33 1.98
CA GLY A 132 7.15 -1.77 1.81
C GLY A 132 6.10 -0.68 2.12
N ASP A 133 6.52 0.54 2.45
CA ASP A 133 5.68 1.69 2.77
C ASP A 133 6.43 3.01 2.45
N TYR A 134 5.70 4.11 2.28
CA TYR A 134 6.23 5.44 2.00
C TYR A 134 5.65 6.50 2.94
N TYR A 135 6.39 7.56 3.27
CA TYR A 135 5.93 8.60 4.21
C TYR A 135 4.66 9.32 3.69
N PRO A 136 3.63 9.57 4.54
CA PRO A 136 3.51 9.15 5.94
C PRO A 136 3.16 7.66 6.07
N ARG A 137 3.83 6.94 6.96
CA ARG A 137 3.59 5.49 7.12
C ARG A 137 2.17 5.18 7.57
N LEU A 138 1.68 4.00 7.19
CA LEU A 138 0.32 3.55 7.49
C LEU A 138 0.30 2.71 8.78
N LEU A 139 -0.21 3.29 9.86
CA LEU A 139 -0.12 2.74 11.22
C LEU A 139 -1.44 2.04 11.63
N HIS A 140 -1.35 0.90 12.31
CA HIS A 140 -2.51 0.21 12.90
C HIS A 140 -2.64 0.54 14.40
N ASN A 141 -3.67 1.30 14.75
CA ASN A 141 -4.03 1.60 16.11
C ASN A 141 -4.75 0.40 16.75
N LYS A 142 -3.98 -0.53 17.33
CA LYS A 142 -4.50 -1.76 17.95
C LYS A 142 -5.60 -1.52 19.00
N HIS A 143 -5.53 -0.41 19.74
CA HIS A 143 -6.51 -0.08 20.79
C HIS A 143 -7.88 0.34 20.24
N ARG A 144 -7.92 0.93 19.04
CA ARG A 144 -9.15 1.37 18.36
C ARG A 144 -9.55 0.47 17.19
N ASN A 145 -8.73 -0.54 16.90
CA ASN A 145 -8.73 -1.34 15.67
C ASN A 145 -8.87 -0.49 14.38
N SER A 146 -8.28 0.71 14.40
CA SER A 146 -8.35 1.68 13.30
C SER A 146 -7.00 1.83 12.63
N TRP A 147 -6.98 2.45 11.45
CA TRP A 147 -5.76 2.76 10.72
C TRP A 147 -5.63 4.27 10.57
N GLU A 148 -4.42 4.78 10.80
CA GLU A 148 -4.09 6.20 10.84
C GLU A 148 -2.75 6.45 10.12
N LEU A 149 -2.55 7.67 9.61
CA LEU A 149 -1.29 8.05 8.98
C LEU A 149 -0.31 8.55 10.05
N GLU A 150 0.98 8.28 9.85
CA GLU A 150 2.06 8.91 10.62
C GLU A 150 1.93 10.45 10.59
N ASP A 151 2.20 11.10 11.71
CA ASP A 151 2.02 12.54 11.96
C ASP A 151 0.60 13.13 11.65
N SER A 152 -0.43 12.30 11.41
CA SER A 152 -1.83 12.79 11.24
C SER A 152 -2.45 13.41 12.50
N LEU A 153 -1.82 13.21 13.66
CA LEU A 153 -2.15 13.91 14.89
C LEU A 153 -1.15 15.05 15.10
N PRO A 154 -1.59 16.34 15.15
CA PRO A 154 -0.73 17.39 15.65
C PRO A 154 -0.33 17.03 17.08
N ARG A 155 0.97 16.95 17.34
CA ARG A 155 1.53 16.40 18.58
C ARG A 155 0.93 17.14 19.78
N ARG A 156 0.04 16.45 20.51
CA ARG A 156 -0.58 16.98 21.73
C ARG A 156 0.55 17.26 22.71
N ALA A 157 0.87 18.54 22.91
CA ALA A 157 1.98 18.94 23.77
C ALA A 157 1.76 18.37 25.17
N THR A 158 2.69 17.51 25.61
CA THR A 158 2.80 17.10 27.00
C THR A 158 3.41 18.27 27.78
N PRO A 159 2.67 18.95 28.66
CA PRO A 159 3.25 19.97 29.52
C PRO A 159 4.14 19.32 30.60
N LEU A 160 4.92 20.15 31.28
CA LEU A 160 5.80 19.81 32.41
C LEU A 160 6.99 18.89 32.08
N ASN A 161 8.17 19.50 31.92
CA ASN A 161 8.99 19.78 33.11
C ASN A 161 9.79 21.09 32.94
N SER A 162 10.21 21.67 34.05
CA SER A 162 10.53 23.11 34.16
C SER A 162 11.91 23.52 33.60
N PRO A 163 12.04 24.75 33.05
CA PRO A 163 13.35 25.32 32.73
C PRO A 163 14.04 25.84 34.00
N THR A 164 15.18 25.26 34.38
CA THR A 164 16.11 25.88 35.32
C THR A 164 17.00 26.85 34.54
N ILE A 165 16.83 28.15 34.78
CA ILE A 165 17.68 29.19 34.20
C ILE A 165 19.07 29.13 34.86
N ASN A 166 20.14 29.16 34.05
CA ASN A 166 21.46 29.59 34.52
C ASN A 166 22.22 30.23 33.35
N ASP A 167 22.60 31.50 33.51
CA ASP A 167 23.24 32.28 32.45
C ASP A 167 24.75 32.00 32.31
N SER A 168 25.26 32.06 31.07
CA SER A 168 26.71 32.14 30.77
C SER A 168 26.96 32.62 29.33
N PRO A 169 27.30 33.91 29.12
CA PRO A 169 27.35 34.50 27.78
C PRO A 169 28.77 34.53 27.15
N LYS A 170 28.99 33.76 26.07
CA LYS A 170 30.04 34.00 25.04
C LYS A 170 29.47 33.61 23.67
N ILE A 171 29.14 34.58 22.80
CA ILE A 171 30.03 35.23 21.82
C ILE A 171 30.59 34.23 20.79
N GLY A 172 30.07 34.29 19.55
CA GLY A 172 30.68 33.63 18.38
C GLY A 172 29.71 33.28 17.25
N GLY A 173 29.87 33.92 16.09
CA GLY A 173 29.32 33.45 14.80
C GLY A 173 27.86 33.83 14.50
N GLY A 174 27.64 34.74 13.56
CA GLY A 174 26.31 35.03 13.02
C GLY A 174 25.86 34.00 11.98
N ARG A 175 24.59 33.60 12.03
CA ARG A 175 23.87 32.95 10.92
C ARG A 175 22.44 33.51 10.86
N ALA A 176 21.94 33.74 9.65
CA ALA A 176 20.59 34.26 9.44
C ALA A 176 19.55 33.27 9.99
N GLY A 177 18.53 33.80 10.66
CA GLY A 177 17.56 33.01 11.40
C GLY A 177 16.75 32.07 10.50
N HIS A 178 17.06 30.77 10.57
CA HIS A 178 16.04 29.75 10.32
C HIS A 178 15.20 29.65 11.59
N SER A 179 13.99 30.21 11.55
CA SER A 179 12.92 29.74 12.43
C SER A 179 12.82 28.22 12.26
N PRO A 180 12.69 27.42 13.33
CA PRO A 180 12.44 26.00 13.18
C PRO A 180 11.09 25.85 12.50
N GLN A 181 11.11 25.47 11.22
CA GLN A 181 9.91 25.02 10.52
C GLN A 181 9.42 23.79 11.26
N THR A 182 8.36 23.96 12.06
CA THR A 182 7.56 22.83 12.52
C THR A 182 7.18 22.04 11.28
N PRO A 183 7.54 20.75 11.16
CA PRO A 183 7.18 19.98 9.97
C PRO A 183 5.67 20.08 9.80
N SER A 184 5.26 20.63 8.66
CA SER A 184 3.86 20.92 8.38
C SER A 184 3.04 19.63 8.45
N ALA A 185 1.74 19.76 8.70
CA ALA A 185 0.83 18.63 8.58
C ALA A 185 1.04 17.94 7.23
N VAL A 186 1.07 16.60 7.27
CA VAL A 186 1.21 15.68 6.13
C VAL A 186 0.72 16.31 4.83
N GLU A 187 1.62 16.51 3.86
CA GLU A 187 1.19 17.07 2.58
C GLU A 187 0.43 16.01 1.78
N ALA A 188 -0.90 16.07 1.89
CA ALA A 188 -1.83 15.25 1.13
C ALA A 188 -1.83 15.61 -0.38
N THR A 189 -1.19 16.73 -0.74
CA THR A 189 -1.02 17.20 -2.12
C THR A 189 0.41 17.07 -2.61
N VAL A 190 0.58 17.15 -3.92
CA VAL A 190 1.86 17.36 -4.61
C VAL A 190 1.61 18.28 -5.80
N TYR A 191 2.54 19.20 -6.08
CA TYR A 191 2.54 19.95 -7.33
C TYR A 191 3.23 19.12 -8.41
N LEU A 192 2.56 18.91 -9.55
CA LEU A 192 3.17 18.22 -10.68
C LEU A 192 3.63 19.22 -11.74
N SER A 193 4.92 19.17 -12.07
CA SER A 193 5.55 20.05 -13.04
C SER A 193 5.05 19.81 -14.47
N SER A 194 4.57 18.59 -14.73
CA SER A 194 4.01 18.15 -16.01
C SER A 194 2.75 18.94 -16.41
N ILE A 195 1.80 19.08 -15.48
CA ILE A 195 0.49 19.73 -15.67
C ILE A 195 0.34 21.11 -15.02
N GLY A 196 1.31 21.54 -14.21
CA GLY A 196 1.31 22.84 -13.54
C GLY A 196 0.22 23.01 -12.47
N GLN A 197 -0.17 21.94 -11.78
CA GLN A 197 -1.27 21.92 -10.81
C GLN A 197 -0.94 21.10 -9.56
N HIS A 198 -1.57 21.46 -8.43
CA HIS A 198 -1.62 20.59 -7.26
C HIS A 198 -2.69 19.50 -7.41
N LEU A 199 -2.26 18.24 -7.22
CA LEU A 199 -3.11 17.04 -7.13
C LEU A 199 -2.96 16.37 -5.76
N LEU A 200 -3.81 15.40 -5.46
CA LEU A 200 -3.64 14.47 -4.34
C LEU A 200 -2.40 13.58 -4.55
N ARG A 201 -1.45 13.64 -3.61
CA ARG A 201 -0.16 12.94 -3.68
C ARG A 201 -0.33 11.43 -3.80
N ASP A 202 -1.22 10.86 -2.99
CA ASP A 202 -1.50 9.42 -3.01
C ASP A 202 -2.07 8.96 -4.37
N THR A 203 -2.80 9.83 -5.11
CA THR A 203 -3.30 9.53 -6.45
C THR A 203 -2.19 9.50 -7.49
N VAL A 204 -1.24 10.43 -7.42
CA VAL A 204 -0.10 10.44 -8.35
C VAL A 204 0.78 9.22 -8.13
N ILE A 205 1.03 8.87 -6.86
CA ILE A 205 1.76 7.65 -6.48
C ILE A 205 1.02 6.39 -6.96
N TYR A 206 -0.32 6.37 -6.96
CA TYR A 206 -1.10 5.27 -7.53
C TYR A 206 -0.86 5.13 -9.06
N CYS A 207 -0.89 6.24 -9.80
CA CYS A 207 -0.69 6.22 -11.25
C CYS A 207 0.76 5.86 -11.63
N ALA A 208 1.74 6.35 -10.86
CA ALA A 208 3.13 5.92 -10.99
C ALA A 208 3.30 4.43 -10.64
N ALA A 209 2.62 3.92 -9.61
CA ALA A 209 2.63 2.51 -9.25
C ALA A 209 2.05 1.61 -10.36
N GLU A 210 1.05 2.08 -11.12
CA GLU A 210 0.59 1.41 -12.36
C GLU A 210 1.71 1.36 -13.40
N ARG A 211 2.35 2.50 -13.73
CA ARG A 211 3.49 2.57 -14.67
C ARG A 211 4.64 1.63 -14.30
N TYR A 212 4.94 1.53 -13.00
CA TYR A 212 6.03 0.68 -12.48
C TYR A 212 5.65 -0.80 -12.31
N GLY A 213 4.37 -1.16 -12.34
CA GLY A 213 3.86 -2.52 -12.14
C GLY A 213 3.71 -2.95 -10.67
N LEU A 214 3.47 -2.01 -9.77
CA LEU A 214 3.48 -2.17 -8.31
C LEU A 214 2.05 -2.23 -7.72
N GLU A 215 1.30 -3.29 -7.98
CA GLU A 215 -0.12 -3.42 -7.59
C GLU A 215 -0.37 -3.37 -6.05
N GLU A 216 0.57 -3.82 -5.22
CA GLU A 216 0.42 -3.63 -3.76
C GLU A 216 0.61 -2.16 -3.34
N LEU A 217 1.47 -1.41 -4.03
CA LEU A 217 1.62 0.04 -3.82
C LEU A 217 0.36 0.80 -4.25
N LYS A 218 -0.31 0.39 -5.34
CA LYS A 218 -1.63 0.92 -5.73
C LYS A 218 -2.64 0.76 -4.59
N ARG A 219 -2.72 -0.42 -3.97
CA ARG A 219 -3.63 -0.68 -2.83
C ARG A 219 -3.26 0.14 -1.60
N LEU A 220 -1.97 0.25 -1.29
CA LEU A 220 -1.44 1.07 -0.19
C LEU A 220 -1.79 2.56 -0.38
N ALA A 221 -1.58 3.09 -1.58
CA ALA A 221 -1.83 4.49 -1.92
C ALA A 221 -3.33 4.84 -1.84
N LEU A 222 -4.20 4.02 -2.45
CA LEU A 222 -5.65 4.17 -2.35
C LEU A 222 -6.14 4.14 -0.88
N ARG A 223 -5.48 3.33 -0.04
CA ARG A 223 -5.78 3.22 1.39
C ARG A 223 -5.34 4.45 2.19
N LYS A 224 -4.20 5.06 1.86
CA LYS A 224 -3.74 6.33 2.44
C LYS A 224 -4.65 7.49 2.01
N GLN A 225 -4.98 7.57 0.73
CA GLN A 225 -5.91 8.55 0.17
C GLN A 225 -7.26 8.58 0.92
N GLY A 226 -7.78 7.39 1.29
CA GLY A 226 -9.02 7.25 2.07
C GLY A 226 -8.94 7.72 3.53
N LEU A 227 -7.75 8.04 4.06
CA LEU A 227 -7.52 8.61 5.39
C LEU A 227 -7.28 10.14 5.35
N GLN A 228 -7.05 10.71 4.17
CA GLN A 228 -6.86 12.16 4.01
C GLN A 228 -8.17 12.93 4.26
N SER A 229 -8.06 14.16 4.76
CA SER A 229 -9.20 15.04 5.01
C SER A 229 -8.84 16.52 4.82
N GLY A 230 -9.83 17.41 4.77
CA GLY A 230 -9.61 18.85 4.54
C GLY A 230 -9.26 19.24 3.09
N ILE A 231 -9.33 18.29 2.15
CA ILE A 231 -8.95 18.49 0.74
C ILE A 231 -9.97 19.35 0.00
N ASP A 232 -9.49 20.28 -0.82
CA ASP A 232 -10.31 21.08 -1.74
C ASP A 232 -11.06 20.24 -2.79
N VAL A 233 -12.26 20.68 -3.15
CA VAL A 233 -13.14 20.05 -4.13
C VAL A 233 -12.53 20.10 -5.54
N GLY A 234 -11.91 21.21 -5.93
CA GLY A 234 -11.20 21.33 -7.20
C GLY A 234 -10.02 20.36 -7.26
N THR A 235 -9.22 20.28 -6.21
CA THR A 235 -8.11 19.31 -6.10
C THR A 235 -8.60 17.86 -6.23
N ILE A 236 -9.75 17.49 -5.66
CA ILE A 236 -10.35 16.15 -5.84
C ILE A 236 -10.72 15.91 -7.31
N LEU A 237 -11.34 16.89 -8.00
CA LEU A 237 -11.72 16.77 -9.42
C LEU A 237 -10.49 16.61 -10.32
N ARG A 238 -9.50 17.50 -10.21
CA ARG A 238 -8.27 17.43 -11.02
C ARG A 238 -7.52 16.11 -10.82
N SER A 239 -7.51 15.59 -9.60
CA SER A 239 -6.88 14.29 -9.28
C SER A 239 -7.65 13.11 -9.88
N ALA A 240 -8.97 13.19 -9.92
CA ALA A 240 -9.81 12.21 -10.63
C ALA A 240 -9.59 12.27 -12.15
N GLN A 241 -9.52 13.47 -12.74
CA GLN A 241 -9.24 13.65 -14.17
C GLN A 241 -7.85 13.12 -14.56
N TYR A 242 -6.83 13.42 -13.76
CA TYR A 242 -5.47 12.87 -13.93
C TYR A 242 -5.46 11.35 -13.80
N CYS A 243 -6.16 10.77 -12.82
CA CYS A 243 -6.35 9.32 -12.71
C CYS A 243 -6.92 8.72 -13.98
N TYR A 244 -7.98 9.32 -14.55
CA TYR A 244 -8.65 8.77 -15.73
C TYR A 244 -7.74 8.71 -16.97
N ALA A 245 -6.82 9.66 -17.12
CA ALA A 245 -5.84 9.67 -18.21
C ALA A 245 -4.60 8.81 -17.94
N HIS A 246 -4.26 8.53 -16.68
CA HIS A 246 -3.03 7.82 -16.28
C HIS A 246 -3.28 6.40 -15.71
N THR A 247 -4.50 5.88 -15.81
CA THR A 247 -4.83 4.48 -15.52
C THR A 247 -5.73 3.88 -16.60
N PRO A 248 -5.54 2.59 -16.98
CA PRO A 248 -6.33 1.95 -18.02
C PRO A 248 -7.81 1.83 -17.62
N ASP A 249 -8.70 1.65 -18.61
CA ASP A 249 -10.14 1.48 -18.41
C ASP A 249 -10.51 0.25 -17.55
N SER A 250 -9.59 -0.69 -17.36
CA SER A 250 -9.72 -1.82 -16.43
C SER A 250 -9.55 -1.43 -14.95
N ASP A 251 -9.02 -0.24 -14.61
CA ASP A 251 -8.88 0.20 -13.22
C ASP A 251 -10.20 0.74 -12.64
N SER A 252 -11.14 -0.19 -12.49
CA SER A 252 -12.40 0.03 -11.78
C SER A 252 -12.21 0.45 -10.32
N ARG A 253 -11.04 0.17 -9.69
CA ARG A 253 -10.87 0.34 -8.24
C ARG A 253 -10.63 1.79 -7.85
N LEU A 254 -9.68 2.49 -8.49
CA LEU A 254 -9.46 3.92 -8.20
C LEU A 254 -10.62 4.76 -8.77
N ARG A 255 -11.13 4.40 -9.95
CA ARG A 255 -12.26 5.10 -10.58
C ARG A 255 -13.52 5.02 -9.71
N ALA A 256 -13.94 3.83 -9.28
CA ALA A 256 -15.11 3.69 -8.39
C ALA A 256 -14.93 4.40 -7.04
N HIS A 257 -13.71 4.44 -6.48
CA HIS A 257 -13.42 5.23 -5.27
C HIS A 257 -13.70 6.73 -5.50
N TYR A 258 -13.28 7.28 -6.63
CA TYR A 258 -13.55 8.68 -6.98
C TYR A 258 -15.05 8.96 -7.17
N LEU A 259 -15.75 8.12 -7.94
CA LEU A 259 -17.19 8.27 -8.15
C LEU A 259 -17.96 8.21 -6.81
N ALA A 260 -17.64 7.24 -5.95
CA ALA A 260 -18.25 7.12 -4.63
C ALA A 260 -17.91 8.30 -3.70
N LEU A 261 -16.68 8.83 -3.75
CA LEU A 261 -16.26 10.02 -3.01
C LEU A 261 -17.08 11.25 -3.44
N ILE A 262 -17.18 11.50 -4.75
CA ILE A 262 -17.92 12.64 -5.30
C ILE A 262 -19.42 12.54 -4.98
N ILE A 263 -20.04 11.37 -5.20
CA ILE A 263 -21.47 11.13 -4.95
C ILE A 263 -21.81 11.28 -3.45
N ARG A 264 -20.95 10.77 -2.56
CA ARG A 264 -21.08 10.92 -1.10
C ARG A 264 -20.96 12.39 -0.66
N CYS A 265 -20.04 13.14 -1.27
CA CYS A 265 -19.78 14.53 -0.95
C CYS A 265 -20.59 15.54 -1.79
N ARG A 266 -21.56 15.10 -2.61
CA ARG A 266 -22.28 15.90 -3.62
C ARG A 266 -22.85 17.25 -3.16
N LYS A 267 -23.24 17.37 -1.88
CA LYS A 267 -23.70 18.65 -1.30
C LYS A 267 -22.62 19.73 -1.30
N THR A 268 -21.35 19.34 -1.10
CA THR A 268 -20.20 20.24 -1.16
C THR A 268 -19.90 20.65 -2.60
N PHE A 269 -19.86 19.68 -3.52
CA PHE A 269 -19.63 19.90 -4.96
C PHE A 269 -20.70 20.81 -5.59
N LYS A 270 -21.98 20.64 -5.23
CA LYS A 270 -23.06 21.53 -5.69
C LYS A 270 -22.88 22.97 -5.19
N ARG A 271 -22.31 23.18 -3.99
CA ARG A 271 -22.11 24.51 -3.40
C ARG A 271 -20.85 25.20 -3.88
N SER A 272 -19.81 24.47 -4.26
CA SER A 272 -18.53 25.04 -4.71
C SER A 272 -18.56 25.55 -6.15
N GLY A 273 -19.50 25.07 -6.99
CA GLY A 273 -19.56 25.40 -8.43
C GLY A 273 -18.43 24.78 -9.28
N THR A 274 -17.36 24.31 -8.64
CA THR A 274 -16.14 23.77 -9.26
C THR A 274 -16.37 22.63 -10.25
N MET A 275 -17.47 21.88 -10.14
CA MET A 275 -17.83 20.84 -11.11
C MET A 275 -17.96 21.42 -12.53
N GLN A 276 -18.68 22.53 -12.68
CA GLN A 276 -18.87 23.17 -13.99
C GLN A 276 -17.52 23.68 -14.54
N ALA A 277 -16.75 24.37 -13.70
CA ALA A 277 -15.46 24.94 -14.10
C ALA A 277 -14.41 23.89 -14.52
N GLU A 278 -14.35 22.73 -13.87
CA GLU A 278 -13.44 21.64 -14.30
C GLU A 278 -14.00 20.83 -15.49
N MET A 279 -15.33 20.79 -15.68
CA MET A 279 -15.95 20.22 -16.90
C MET A 279 -15.66 21.08 -18.13
N GLU A 280 -15.84 22.39 -18.04
CA GLU A 280 -15.60 23.34 -19.13
C GLU A 280 -14.13 23.36 -19.57
N LYS A 281 -13.19 23.28 -18.61
CA LYS A 281 -11.76 23.09 -18.91
C LYS A 281 -11.45 21.76 -19.61
N CYS A 282 -12.26 20.72 -19.40
CA CYS A 282 -11.89 19.37 -19.82
C CYS A 282 -11.93 19.15 -21.34
N GLY A 283 -12.50 20.07 -22.12
CA GLY A 283 -12.42 20.08 -23.59
C GLY A 283 -11.05 20.49 -24.16
N SER A 284 -9.96 20.21 -23.44
CA SER A 284 -8.59 20.62 -23.78
C SER A 284 -7.52 19.57 -23.46
N ASP A 285 -7.91 18.36 -23.03
CA ASP A 285 -7.02 17.27 -22.58
C ASP A 285 -5.95 17.69 -21.55
N ALA A 286 -6.23 18.73 -20.76
CA ALA A 286 -5.30 19.35 -19.80
C ALA A 286 -4.71 18.41 -18.72
N TYR A 287 -5.27 17.22 -18.53
CA TYR A 287 -4.77 16.18 -17.62
C TYR A 287 -4.37 14.88 -18.36
N GLY A 288 -4.31 14.91 -19.69
CA GLY A 288 -4.11 13.79 -20.59
C GLY A 288 -5.41 13.32 -21.28
N GLU A 289 -5.23 12.52 -22.34
CA GLU A 289 -6.32 11.91 -23.13
C GLU A 289 -7.28 11.11 -22.24
N GLY A 290 -8.59 11.18 -22.52
CA GLY A 290 -9.60 10.42 -21.78
C GLY A 290 -9.94 10.97 -20.39
N SER A 291 -9.25 12.02 -19.91
CA SER A 291 -9.55 12.69 -18.63
C SER A 291 -11.02 13.15 -18.51
N GLY A 292 -11.67 13.50 -19.62
CA GLY A 292 -13.09 13.87 -19.67
C GLY A 292 -14.08 12.72 -19.43
N LYS A 293 -13.66 11.45 -19.59
CA LYS A 293 -14.52 10.26 -19.37
C LYS A 293 -15.04 10.18 -17.93
N LEU A 294 -14.31 10.76 -16.98
CA LEU A 294 -14.75 10.93 -15.58
C LEU A 294 -16.18 11.46 -15.49
N PHE A 295 -16.55 12.48 -16.27
CA PHE A 295 -17.84 13.15 -16.15
C PHE A 295 -18.99 12.33 -16.72
N PHE A 296 -18.74 11.51 -17.74
CA PHE A 296 -19.71 10.54 -18.25
C PHE A 296 -19.93 9.41 -17.23
N ASP A 297 -18.86 8.81 -16.72
CA ASP A 297 -18.94 7.74 -15.71
C ASP A 297 -19.60 8.25 -14.42
N LEU A 298 -19.35 9.51 -14.03
CA LEU A 298 -19.99 10.18 -12.89
C LEU A 298 -21.48 10.45 -13.13
N PHE A 299 -21.88 10.87 -14.33
CA PHE A 299 -23.29 11.04 -14.67
C PHE A 299 -24.05 9.71 -14.53
N VAL A 300 -23.53 8.64 -15.13
CA VAL A 300 -24.12 7.29 -15.04
C VAL A 300 -24.19 6.82 -13.58
N ALA A 301 -23.11 6.96 -12.82
CA ALA A 301 -23.10 6.58 -11.40
C ALA A 301 -24.03 7.44 -10.53
N MET A 302 -24.26 8.70 -10.90
CA MET A 302 -25.23 9.57 -10.22
C MET A 302 -26.68 9.20 -10.52
N CYS A 303 -27.00 8.77 -11.76
CA CYS A 303 -28.33 8.26 -12.11
C CYS A 303 -28.64 6.99 -11.30
N ASN A 304 -27.77 5.97 -11.37
CA ASN A 304 -27.95 4.72 -10.63
C ASN A 304 -28.11 4.99 -9.11
N HIS A 305 -27.32 5.90 -8.54
CA HIS A 305 -27.45 6.28 -7.12
C HIS A 305 -28.75 7.04 -6.78
N LEU A 306 -29.37 7.72 -7.73
CA LEU A 306 -30.70 8.33 -7.54
C LEU A 306 -31.79 7.25 -7.55
N ASP A 307 -31.71 6.30 -8.47
CA ASP A 307 -32.65 5.17 -8.58
C ASP A 307 -32.59 4.30 -7.31
N ASP A 308 -31.39 3.92 -6.85
CA ASP A 308 -31.14 3.23 -5.57
C ASP A 308 -31.83 3.95 -4.38
N VAL A 309 -31.78 5.28 -4.35
CA VAL A 309 -32.35 6.10 -3.28
C VAL A 309 -33.86 6.22 -3.38
N ILE A 310 -34.41 6.26 -4.60
CA ILE A 310 -35.85 6.28 -4.87
C ILE A 310 -36.45 4.93 -4.46
N ASP A 311 -35.86 3.81 -4.88
CA ASP A 311 -36.35 2.47 -4.51
C ASP A 311 -36.20 2.18 -3.01
N ALA A 312 -35.09 2.61 -2.39
CA ALA A 312 -34.94 2.53 -0.93
C ALA A 312 -35.95 3.40 -0.16
N SER A 313 -36.51 4.44 -0.80
CA SER A 313 -37.62 5.24 -0.24
C SER A 313 -38.96 4.54 -0.44
N ASN A 314 -39.25 4.07 -1.66
CA ASN A 314 -40.48 3.37 -2.03
C ASN A 314 -40.68 2.07 -1.24
N ALA A 315 -39.59 1.35 -0.95
CA ALA A 315 -39.59 0.15 -0.11
C ALA A 315 -39.87 0.44 1.38
N ARG A 316 -39.75 1.69 1.83
CA ARG A 316 -40.00 2.13 3.21
C ARG A 316 -41.37 2.75 3.42
N THR A 317 -42.04 3.20 2.35
CA THR A 317 -43.46 3.58 2.40
C THR A 317 -44.33 2.32 2.39
N PRO A 318 -45.04 1.97 3.48
CA PRO A 318 -45.95 0.84 3.47
C PRO A 318 -47.11 1.12 2.50
N LYS A 319 -47.37 0.20 1.57
CA LYS A 319 -48.53 0.29 0.68
C LYS A 319 -49.81 0.19 1.52
N THR A 320 -50.50 1.31 1.70
CA THR A 320 -51.83 1.33 2.28
C THR A 320 -52.79 0.67 1.31
N ILE A 321 -53.53 -0.33 1.80
CA ILE A 321 -54.62 -1.04 1.12
C ILE A 321 -55.88 -0.76 1.95
#